data_AF-A0A6P2FIY6-F1
#
_entry.id   AF-A0A6P2FIY6-F1
#
_cell.length_a   1.000
_cell.length_b   1.000
_cell.length_c   1.000
_cell.angle_alpha   90.00
_cell.angle_beta   90.00
_cell.angle_gamma   90.00
#
_symmetry.space_group_name_H-M   'P 1'
#
loop_
_entity.id
_entity.type
_entity.pdbx_description
1 polymer ?
#
loop_
_entity_poly.entity_id
_entity_poly.type
_entity_poly.pdbx_seq_one_letter_code
_entity_poly.pdbx_strand_id
1 'polypeptide(L)'
;MPSFLRSIAVTVDEPDPGHFYWVLLEAQGPGDDFRLLHSAPRGTDSYEHALREGVNALRRLYDTHERGPRREALDEDENPSGWTPLA
;
A
#
# COMPACT_ATOMS: atom_id res chain seq x y z
N MET A 1 -7.30 19.64 11.12
CA MET A 1 -7.83 19.04 9.88
C MET A 1 -8.08 17.56 10.12
N PRO A 2 -9.10 16.95 9.51
CA PRO A 2 -9.33 15.50 9.63
C PRO A 2 -8.15 14.71 9.04
N SER A 3 -7.94 13.48 9.52
CA SER A 3 -6.93 12.55 8.99
C SER A 3 -7.59 11.34 8.34
N PHE A 4 -7.18 11.00 7.12
CA PHE A 4 -7.72 9.88 6.36
C PHE A 4 -6.78 8.68 6.37
N LEU A 5 -7.34 7.49 6.17
CA LEU A 5 -6.55 6.29 5.94
C LEU A 5 -5.86 6.43 4.57
N ARG A 6 -4.57 6.12 4.49
CA ARG A 6 -3.84 6.05 3.23
C ARG A 6 -4.26 4.78 2.49
N SER A 7 -4.69 4.93 1.23
CA SER A 7 -5.03 3.79 0.38
C SER A 7 -3.74 3.19 -0.18
N ILE A 8 -3.23 2.15 0.48
CA ILE A 8 -1.97 1.49 0.12
C ILE A 8 -2.26 0.03 -0.23
N ALA A 9 -1.91 -0.37 -1.44
CA ALA A 9 -1.93 -1.76 -1.88
C ALA A 9 -0.57 -2.41 -1.59
N VAL A 10 -0.61 -3.67 -1.14
CA VAL A 10 0.55 -4.57 -1.11
C VAL A 10 0.41 -5.51 -2.29
N THR A 11 1.37 -5.50 -3.21
CA THR A 11 1.43 -6.46 -4.32
C THR A 11 2.73 -7.26 -4.23
N VAL A 12 2.75 -8.41 -4.92
CA VAL A 12 3.96 -9.19 -5.16
C VAL A 12 4.11 -9.33 -6.67
N ASP A 13 5.24 -8.90 -7.18
CA ASP A 13 5.60 -8.98 -8.59
C ASP A 13 6.68 -10.05 -8.80
N GLU A 14 6.67 -10.70 -9.96
CA GLU A 14 7.66 -11.69 -10.40
C GLU A 14 8.22 -11.26 -11.77
N PRO A 15 9.12 -10.25 -11.81
CA PRO A 15 9.67 -9.76 -13.08
C PRO A 15 10.56 -10.80 -13.76
N ASP A 16 11.23 -11.63 -12.97
CA ASP A 16 12.00 -12.78 -13.41
C ASP A 16 11.41 -14.06 -12.78
N PRO A 17 11.22 -15.15 -13.53
CA PRO A 17 10.68 -16.39 -12.98
C PRO A 17 11.44 -16.86 -11.73
N GLY A 18 10.69 -17.18 -10.69
CA GLY A 18 11.18 -17.60 -9.37
C GLY A 18 11.73 -16.47 -8.49
N HIS A 19 11.65 -15.20 -8.90
CA HIS A 19 12.16 -14.08 -8.12
C HIS A 19 11.03 -13.09 -7.80
N PHE A 20 10.56 -13.14 -6.56
CA PHE A 20 9.42 -12.38 -6.08
C PHE A 20 9.85 -11.13 -5.33
N TYR A 21 9.18 -10.01 -5.61
CA TYR A 21 9.42 -8.70 -5.01
C TYR A 21 8.11 -8.18 -4.44
N TRP A 22 8.10 -7.77 -3.18
CA TRP A 22 6.96 -7.02 -2.66
C TRP A 22 7.02 -5.58 -3.12
N VAL A 23 5.85 -4.99 -3.33
CA VAL A 23 5.69 -3.58 -3.71
C VAL A 23 4.55 -2.98 -2.88
N LEU A 24 4.77 -1.78 -2.36
CA LEU A 24 3.74 -0.93 -1.77
C LEU A 24 3.40 0.17 -2.77
N LEU A 25 2.11 0.29 -3.10
CA LEU A 25 1.60 1.31 -4.00
C LEU A 25 0.58 2.17 -3.27
N GLU A 26 0.64 3.49 -3.40
CA GLU A 26 -0.31 4.41 -2.78
C GLU A 26 -1.18 5.10 -3.84
N ALA A 27 -2.50 5.07 -3.64
CA ALA A 27 -3.43 5.78 -4.52
C ALA A 27 -3.25 7.30 -4.37
N GLN A 28 -3.25 8.02 -5.49
CA GLN A 28 -3.03 9.48 -5.52
C GLN A 28 -4.33 10.30 -5.41
N GLY A 29 -5.49 9.65 -5.43
CA GLY A 29 -6.79 10.31 -5.33
C GLY A 29 -7.92 9.40 -5.83
N PRO A 30 -9.12 9.96 -6.07
CA PRO A 30 -10.21 9.25 -6.71
C PRO A 30 -9.86 8.94 -8.18
N GLY A 31 -9.85 7.66 -8.53
CA GLY A 31 -9.35 7.16 -9.82
C GLY A 31 -8.10 6.30 -9.60
N ASP A 32 -8.03 5.18 -10.31
CA ASP A 32 -7.17 4.02 -10.03
C ASP A 32 -5.64 4.25 -10.23
N ASP A 33 -5.17 5.48 -10.07
CA ASP A 33 -3.77 5.85 -10.23
C ASP A 33 -2.99 5.56 -8.94
N PHE A 34 -2.27 4.44 -8.97
CA PHE A 34 -1.36 4.00 -7.93
C PHE A 34 0.08 4.43 -8.23
N ARG A 35 0.73 5.04 -7.25
CA ARG A 35 2.16 5.39 -7.34
C ARG A 35 2.99 4.45 -6.47
N LEU A 36 4.18 4.09 -6.96
CA LEU A 36 5.18 3.37 -6.17
C LEU A 36 5.51 4.15 -4.89
N LEU A 37 5.23 3.53 -3.75
CA LEU A 37 5.60 4.04 -2.45
C LEU A 37 6.94 3.42 -2.04
N HIS A 38 7.01 2.10 -1.88
CA HIS A 38 8.20 1.35 -1.46
C HIS A 38 8.25 0.00 -2.19
N SER A 39 9.42 -0.63 -2.27
CA SER A 39 9.57 -1.98 -2.82
C SER A 39 10.69 -2.75 -2.16
N ALA A 40 10.70 -4.07 -2.38
CA ALA A 40 11.78 -4.94 -1.98
C ALA A 40 13.10 -4.50 -2.65
N PRO A 41 14.20 -4.33 -1.89
CA PRO A 41 15.50 -4.00 -2.49
C PRO A 41 16.11 -5.16 -3.27
N ARG A 42 15.64 -6.40 -3.03
CA ARG A 42 16.05 -7.64 -3.71
C ARG A 42 14.89 -8.62 -3.75
N GLY A 43 14.88 -9.48 -4.77
CA GLY A 43 13.91 -10.55 -4.90
C GLY A 43 14.22 -11.71 -3.96
N THR A 44 13.18 -12.46 -3.61
CA THR A 44 13.25 -13.73 -2.88
C THR A 44 12.74 -14.86 -3.76
N ASP A 45 13.18 -16.08 -3.48
CA ASP A 45 12.73 -17.32 -4.12
C ASP A 45 11.34 -17.82 -3.65
N SER A 46 10.63 -17.05 -2.82
CA SER A 46 9.35 -17.43 -2.24
C SER A 46 8.33 -16.30 -2.29
N TYR A 47 7.22 -16.52 -3.00
CA TYR A 47 6.08 -15.61 -3.03
C TYR A 47 5.56 -15.28 -1.62
N GLU A 48 5.41 -16.31 -0.77
CA GLU A 48 4.91 -16.13 0.60
C GLU A 48 5.88 -15.30 1.45
N HIS A 49 7.18 -15.52 1.29
CA HIS A 49 8.18 -14.70 1.98
C HIS A 49 8.07 -13.24 1.53
N ALA A 50 8.00 -12.97 0.22
CA ALA A 50 7.84 -11.63 -0.32
C ALA A 50 6.56 -10.97 0.23
N LEU A 51 5.41 -11.65 0.16
CA LEU A 51 4.14 -11.14 0.66
C LEU A 51 4.22 -10.74 2.13
N ARG A 52 4.77 -11.63 2.97
CA ARG A 52 4.94 -11.36 4.41
C ARG A 52 5.85 -10.16 4.66
N GLU A 53 6.94 -10.01 3.91
CA GLU A 53 7.81 -8.84 4.01
C GLU A 53 7.10 -7.55 3.59
N GLY A 54 6.29 -7.59 2.53
CA GLY A 54 5.44 -6.48 2.09
C GLY A 54 4.43 -6.06 3.15
N VAL A 55 3.71 -7.02 3.75
CA VAL A 55 2.79 -6.77 4.86
C VAL A 55 3.51 -6.17 6.06
N ASN A 56 4.71 -6.67 6.39
CA ASN A 56 5.52 -6.10 7.47
C ASN A 56 6.02 -4.69 7.14
N ALA A 57 6.32 -4.39 5.87
CA ALA A 57 6.66 -3.05 5.43
C ALA A 57 5.47 -2.09 5.56
N LEU A 58 4.28 -2.51 5.16
CA LEU A 58 3.04 -1.73 5.35
C LEU A 58 2.79 -1.44 6.84
N ARG A 59 2.98 -2.43 7.72
CA ARG A 59 2.81 -2.28 9.18
C ARG A 59 3.73 -1.23 9.80
N ARG A 60 4.91 -1.00 9.22
CA ARG A 60 5.84 0.06 9.68
C ARG A 60 5.34 1.47 9.37
N LEU A 61 4.35 1.62 8.49
CA LEU A 61 3.74 2.91 8.15
C LEU A 61 2.58 3.28 9.09
N TYR A 62 2.21 2.40 10.03
CA TYR A 62 1.08 2.62 10.92
C TYR A 62 1.42 3.68 11.98
N ASP A 63 0.45 4.53 12.31
CA ASP A 63 0.52 5.31 13.55
C ASP A 63 0.35 4.36 14.74
N THR A 64 -0.73 3.57 14.68
CA THR A 64 -1.03 2.45 15.59
C THR A 64 -1.70 1.33 14.79
N HIS A 65 -1.65 0.10 15.31
CA HIS A 65 -2.28 -1.06 14.67
C HIS A 65 -3.78 -0.88 14.43
N GLU A 66 -4.46 -0.12 15.29
CA GLU A 66 -5.90 0.16 15.21
C GLU A 66 -6.22 1.26 14.21
N ARG A 67 -5.30 2.20 13.99
CA ARG A 67 -5.51 3.37 13.13
C ARG A 67 -4.98 3.19 11.72
N GLY A 68 -4.01 2.29 11.52
CA GLY A 68 -3.32 2.09 10.25
C GLY A 68 -2.48 3.30 9.83
N PRO A 69 -2.01 3.33 8.57
CA PRO A 69 -1.26 4.44 8.02
C PRO A 69 -2.20 5.59 7.67
N ARG A 70 -2.00 6.77 8.23
CA ARG A 70 -2.87 7.94 7.99
C ARG A 70 -2.12 9.10 7.37
N ARG A 71 -2.85 9.98 6.69
CA ARG A 71 -2.37 11.30 6.27
C ARG A 71 -3.38 12.38 6.61
N GLU A 72 -2.89 13.59 6.77
CA GLU A 72 -3.76 14.76 6.89
C GLU A 72 -4.47 15.03 5.57
N ALA A 73 -5.69 15.56 5.68
CA ALA A 73 -6.44 16.06 4.54
C ALA A 73 -5.73 17.26 3.91
N LEU A 74 -5.75 17.36 2.59
CA LEU A 74 -5.28 18.54 1.86
C LEU A 74 -6.30 19.69 1.96
N ASP A 75 -7.59 19.36 1.97
CA ASP A 75 -8.72 20.27 2.19
C ASP A 75 -9.90 19.57 2.90
N GLU A 76 -10.97 20.32 3.21
CA GLU A 76 -12.12 19.83 3.97
C GLU A 76 -13.07 18.92 3.16
N ASP A 77 -12.99 18.96 1.82
CA ASP A 77 -13.88 18.23 0.91
C ASP A 77 -13.26 16.93 0.36
N GLU A 78 -12.02 16.64 0.73
CA GLU A 78 -11.28 15.46 0.25
C GLU A 78 -11.91 14.14 0.75
N ASN A 79 -12.36 13.29 -0.17
CA ASN A 79 -12.66 11.88 0.09
C ASN A 79 -11.65 10.98 -0.65
N PRO A 80 -10.52 10.63 -0.02
CA PRO A 80 -9.43 9.97 -0.71
C PRO A 80 -9.65 8.46 -0.90
N SER A 81 -10.68 7.88 -0.27
CA SER A 81 -10.85 6.43 -0.28
C SER A 81 -11.41 5.90 -1.60
N GLY A 82 -12.31 6.66 -2.26
CA GLY A 82 -12.98 6.24 -3.50
C GLY A 82 -13.68 4.87 -3.43
N TRP A 83 -13.77 4.26 -2.24
CA TRP A 83 -14.02 2.83 -2.11
C TRP A 83 -15.48 2.53 -2.42
N THR A 84 -15.67 1.60 -3.35
CA THR A 84 -16.98 1.05 -3.68
C THR A 84 -16.89 -0.48 -3.52
N PRO A 85 -17.77 -1.11 -2.73
CA PRO A 85 -17.76 -2.57 -2.61
C PRO A 85 -18.05 -3.22 -3.96
N LEU A 86 -17.39 -4.34 -4.25
CA LEU A 86 -17.77 -5.20 -5.36
C LEU A 86 -19.15 -5.81 -5.08
N ALA A 87 -20.00 -5.84 -6.11
CA ALA A 87 -21.35 -6.42 -6.06
C ALA A 87 -21.33 -7.96 -6.05
#